data_AF-A0A7G9R2I2-F1
#
_entry.id   AF-A0A7G9R2I2-F1
#
_cell.length_a   1.000
_cell.length_b   1.000
_cell.length_c   1.000
_cell.angle_alpha   90.00
_cell.angle_beta   90.00
_cell.angle_gamma   90.00
#
_symmetry.space_group_name_H-M   'P 1'
#
loop_
_entity.id
_entity.type
_entity.pdbx_description
1 polymer ?
#
loop_
_entity_poly.entity_id
_entity_poly.type
_entity_poly.pdbx_seq_one_letter_code
_entity_poly.pdbx_strand_id
1 'polypeptide(L)'
;MKLTKVRAAVAAALVAATLAGCSAADAVTGATVSDSSATTSTASTASAEAGASVEDVLADNQESHADADDADVDLTDAVTVTLSGTSATASGDGVTVDGSTVTVTAPGTYVLTGTLQGQVVVDSDVEGTVQLVLDDADITSSSGPAVSVTTADEVVVVLADGSDNSLEDGSDYGQESGTPNAALYSTADLTIGGTGSLTVTGNSNDGIGTTDGLVILSGTVTVTAVDDAIRGKDYIRVEGGTVTATGGGDALKSDNGEDADRGYVAILAGTLSLTAGDDGVSAATDAVVGGGTTTIAAQGDGIHGDVSATVGGGTTTVTESGEGLEGAVVTISGGTIDITSSDDGVNASDGSGQTMGGGPGGGDSSSDGVSLTVSGGTVVVDAEGDGLDSNGSMTISGGTVVVSGPTGSGNGALDTNGTFEITGGTLVAAGSSGMAEAPSTDSSQGWLQASFDSGYAAGTVIQVVRDGEVLASFTASKVFSNLVFSSADVTAGETYEIWVDGSPAGEATAGLALGGSTDGGTQLGTVTAGESSGGQGGPGQGGGPGS
;
A
#
# COMPACT_ATOMS: atom_id res chain seq x y z
N MET A 1 -8.59 63.61 43.08
CA MET A 1 -9.85 64.25 42.60
C MET A 1 -9.89 64.06 41.09
N LYS A 2 -10.75 63.17 40.56
CA LYS A 2 -12.02 63.52 39.88
C LYS A 2 -11.74 64.46 38.69
N LEU A 3 -12.01 64.14 37.41
CA LEU A 3 -13.26 63.61 36.85
C LEU A 3 -13.13 63.43 35.30
N THR A 4 -13.68 62.31 34.77
CA THR A 4 -14.49 62.12 33.52
C THR A 4 -14.02 62.63 32.14
N LYS A 5 -13.85 61.74 31.13
CA LYS A 5 -14.84 61.16 30.16
C LYS A 5 -15.44 62.14 29.13
N VAL A 6 -15.39 61.73 27.84
CA VAL A 6 -16.49 61.62 26.83
C VAL A 6 -16.14 62.12 25.40
N ARG A 7 -16.05 61.14 24.47
CA ARG A 7 -16.60 60.96 23.08
C ARG A 7 -16.63 62.09 22.03
N ALA A 8 -16.21 61.75 20.80
CA ALA A 8 -16.94 61.77 19.51
C ALA A 8 -15.89 61.71 18.35
N ALA A 9 -15.75 60.64 17.56
CA ALA A 9 -16.57 60.16 16.43
C ALA A 9 -16.38 60.93 15.10
N VAL A 10 -16.17 60.14 14.02
CA VAL A 10 -16.63 60.31 12.63
C VAL A 10 -15.58 60.48 11.52
N ALA A 11 -15.72 59.57 10.54
CA ALA A 11 -15.57 59.67 9.08
C ALA A 11 -14.27 59.23 8.39
N ALA A 12 -14.48 58.20 7.57
CA ALA A 12 -13.65 57.68 6.49
C ALA A 12 -13.49 58.65 5.31
N ALA A 13 -12.42 58.46 4.53
CA ALA A 13 -12.43 58.67 3.08
C ALA A 13 -11.32 57.86 2.41
N LEU A 14 -11.73 56.91 1.55
CA LEU A 14 -10.94 56.35 0.46
C LEU A 14 -10.44 57.47 -0.46
N VAL A 15 -9.19 57.37 -0.94
CA VAL A 15 -8.82 57.78 -2.31
C VAL A 15 -7.78 56.80 -2.84
N ALA A 16 -8.18 56.04 -3.85
CA ALA A 16 -7.28 55.35 -4.78
C ALA A 16 -6.79 56.35 -5.84
N ALA A 17 -5.51 56.29 -6.19
CA ALA A 17 -4.99 56.89 -7.41
C ALA A 17 -3.77 56.08 -7.90
N THR A 18 -4.02 55.21 -8.86
CA THR A 18 -3.05 54.69 -9.82
C THR A 18 -2.64 55.80 -10.79
N LEU A 19 -1.35 55.91 -11.15
CA LEU A 19 -0.87 55.84 -12.55
C LEU A 19 0.64 56.15 -12.64
N ALA A 20 1.37 55.15 -13.13
CA ALA A 20 2.38 55.19 -14.20
C ALA A 20 3.39 56.35 -14.30
N GLY A 21 4.66 55.96 -14.35
CA GLY A 21 5.46 56.25 -15.54
C GLY A 21 6.88 56.75 -15.32
N CYS A 22 7.79 56.13 -16.09
CA CYS A 22 8.98 56.71 -16.72
C CYS A 22 10.38 56.47 -16.11
N SER A 23 11.06 55.54 -16.79
CA SER A 23 12.38 55.64 -17.47
C SER A 23 13.69 55.81 -16.67
N ALA A 24 14.49 54.75 -16.79
CA ALA A 24 15.91 54.70 -17.15
C ALA A 24 16.91 55.66 -16.47
N ALA A 25 17.81 55.06 -15.68
CA ALA A 25 19.23 55.42 -15.68
C ALA A 25 20.06 54.21 -15.23
N ASP A 26 20.97 53.79 -16.09
CA ASP A 26 22.02 52.82 -15.80
C ASP A 26 23.32 53.61 -15.55
N ALA A 27 23.97 53.39 -14.41
CA ALA A 27 25.42 53.50 -14.18
C ALA A 27 25.80 53.27 -12.70
N VAL A 28 26.18 52.02 -12.41
CA VAL A 28 27.40 51.57 -11.68
C VAL A 28 27.80 52.28 -10.37
N THR A 29 27.77 51.55 -9.24
CA THR A 29 28.98 51.15 -8.48
C THR A 29 28.66 50.18 -7.32
N GLY A 30 29.13 48.95 -7.45
CA GLY A 30 29.70 48.07 -6.41
C GLY A 30 29.04 47.95 -5.03
N ALA A 31 28.30 46.86 -4.83
CA ALA A 31 28.41 46.03 -3.62
C ALA A 31 28.01 44.60 -3.99
N THR A 32 28.96 43.68 -3.86
CA THR A 32 28.77 42.24 -3.97
C THR A 32 27.80 41.79 -2.88
N VAL A 33 26.58 41.40 -3.29
CA VAL A 33 25.68 40.60 -2.45
C VAL A 33 25.86 39.16 -2.94
N SER A 34 26.39 38.32 -2.07
CA SER A 34 26.40 36.88 -2.25
C SER A 34 24.94 36.42 -2.31
N ASP A 35 24.53 35.95 -3.47
CA ASP A 35 23.29 35.21 -3.64
C ASP A 35 23.54 33.83 -3.04
N SER A 36 23.07 33.62 -1.82
CA SER A 36 22.95 32.28 -1.25
C SER A 36 21.77 31.62 -1.94
N SER A 37 22.03 31.04 -3.11
CA SER A 37 21.15 30.03 -3.68
C SER A 37 21.04 28.91 -2.65
N ALA A 38 19.91 28.87 -1.95
CA ALA A 38 19.50 27.70 -1.22
C ALA A 38 19.41 26.56 -2.25
N THR A 39 20.38 25.66 -2.20
CA THR A 39 20.27 24.36 -2.83
C THR A 39 19.16 23.65 -2.07
N THR A 40 17.95 23.67 -2.62
CA THR A 40 16.95 22.66 -2.28
C THR A 40 17.58 21.34 -2.70
N SER A 41 18.06 20.57 -1.73
CA SER A 41 18.32 19.16 -1.92
C SER A 41 16.97 18.52 -2.17
N THR A 42 16.59 18.38 -3.44
CA THR A 42 15.76 17.24 -3.83
C THR A 42 16.55 16.02 -3.36
N ALA A 43 16.07 15.34 -2.32
CA ALA A 43 16.44 13.97 -2.12
C ALA A 43 16.19 13.29 -3.47
N SER A 44 17.21 12.65 -4.04
CA SER A 44 16.97 11.70 -5.11
C SER A 44 16.22 10.56 -4.44
N THR A 45 14.90 10.53 -4.57
CA THR A 45 14.18 9.28 -4.39
C THR A 45 14.88 8.28 -5.32
N ALA A 46 15.35 7.17 -4.76
CA ALA A 46 15.80 6.07 -5.59
C ALA A 46 14.62 5.73 -6.50
N SER A 47 14.81 5.82 -7.82
CA SER A 47 13.76 5.40 -8.74
C SER A 47 13.79 3.88 -8.72
N ALA A 48 12.70 3.24 -8.28
CA ALA A 48 12.54 1.81 -8.47
C ALA A 48 12.65 1.49 -9.97
N GLU A 49 13.27 0.35 -10.27
CA GLU A 49 13.40 -0.13 -11.64
C GLU A 49 12.14 -0.93 -12.00
N ALA A 50 11.60 -0.70 -13.20
CA ALA A 50 10.42 -1.41 -13.67
C ALA A 50 10.64 -2.93 -13.69
N GLY A 51 9.76 -3.68 -13.03
CA GLY A 51 9.81 -5.14 -12.99
C GLY A 51 10.86 -5.73 -12.03
N ALA A 52 11.39 -4.93 -11.09
CA ALA A 52 12.31 -5.41 -10.05
C ALA A 52 11.68 -6.57 -9.24
N SER A 53 12.50 -7.58 -8.88
CA SER A 53 12.04 -8.66 -8.00
C SER A 53 11.96 -8.20 -6.55
N VAL A 54 11.27 -8.98 -5.71
CA VAL A 54 11.24 -8.75 -4.25
C VAL A 54 12.66 -8.71 -3.69
N GLU A 55 13.54 -9.60 -4.17
CA GLU A 55 14.93 -9.65 -3.74
C GLU A 55 15.73 -8.41 -4.18
N ASP A 56 15.46 -7.88 -5.37
CA ASP A 56 16.13 -6.66 -5.86
C ASP A 56 15.71 -5.44 -5.02
N VAL A 57 14.41 -5.27 -4.78
CA VAL A 57 13.88 -4.16 -3.97
C VAL A 57 14.41 -4.23 -2.54
N LEU A 58 14.43 -5.41 -1.92
CA LEU A 58 14.93 -5.56 -0.55
C LEU A 58 16.45 -5.39 -0.45
N ALA A 59 17.21 -5.66 -1.52
CA ALA A 59 18.66 -5.48 -1.52
C ALA A 59 19.09 -4.00 -1.52
N ASP A 60 18.22 -3.11 -1.99
CA ASP A 60 18.42 -1.66 -1.94
C ASP A 60 17.93 -1.03 -0.62
N ASN A 61 17.08 -1.75 0.11
CA ASN A 61 16.57 -1.36 1.42
C ASN A 61 17.57 -1.67 2.56
N GLN A 62 17.42 -0.96 3.67
CA GLN A 62 18.19 -1.16 4.89
C GLN A 62 17.96 -2.59 5.38
N GLU A 63 19.06 -3.32 5.59
CA GLU A 63 19.00 -4.65 6.20
C GLU A 63 18.37 -4.61 7.59
N SER A 64 17.64 -5.68 7.90
CA SER A 64 16.97 -5.87 9.18
C SER A 64 17.97 -5.96 10.34
N HIS A 65 17.58 -5.45 11.51
CA HIS A 65 18.32 -5.63 12.76
C HIS A 65 18.23 -7.08 13.26
N ALA A 66 17.06 -7.70 13.09
CA ALA A 66 16.74 -8.99 13.70
C ALA A 66 17.52 -10.18 13.12
N ASP A 67 17.92 -11.08 14.01
CA ASP A 67 18.39 -12.43 13.72
C ASP A 67 17.24 -13.45 13.92
N ALA A 68 17.25 -14.53 13.12
CA ALA A 68 16.17 -15.52 13.14
C ALA A 68 16.01 -16.26 14.49
N ASP A 69 17.04 -16.26 15.34
CA ASP A 69 17.07 -16.86 16.67
C ASP A 69 16.94 -15.84 17.82
N ASP A 70 16.57 -14.58 17.56
CA ASP A 70 16.36 -13.58 18.62
C ASP A 70 15.29 -13.97 19.63
N ALA A 71 14.29 -14.74 19.18
CA ALA A 71 13.24 -15.28 20.05
C ALA A 71 13.65 -16.56 20.80
N ASP A 72 14.81 -17.16 20.50
CA ASP A 72 15.33 -18.37 21.15
C ASP A 72 16.05 -18.02 22.45
N VAL A 73 15.27 -17.77 23.50
CA VAL A 73 15.80 -17.26 24.79
C VAL A 73 16.34 -18.35 25.72
N ASP A 74 17.52 -18.10 26.32
CA ASP A 74 18.06 -18.89 27.44
C ASP A 74 17.53 -18.34 28.77
N LEU A 75 16.66 -19.12 29.42
CA LEU A 75 16.07 -18.73 30.70
C LEU A 75 16.94 -19.05 31.93
N THR A 76 18.14 -19.62 31.75
CA THR A 76 18.98 -20.10 32.86
C THR A 76 19.34 -19.00 33.86
N ASP A 77 19.70 -17.81 33.34
CA ASP A 77 20.10 -16.64 34.13
C ASP A 77 19.06 -15.51 34.07
N ALA A 78 17.85 -15.82 33.59
CA ALA A 78 16.80 -14.82 33.41
C ALA A 78 16.31 -14.24 34.75
N VAL A 79 16.05 -12.95 34.76
CA VAL A 79 15.49 -12.24 35.92
C VAL A 79 13.96 -12.29 35.83
N THR A 80 13.33 -13.07 36.71
CA THR A 80 11.87 -13.05 36.83
C THR A 80 11.40 -11.75 37.50
N VAL A 81 10.47 -11.06 36.85
CA VAL A 81 9.72 -9.91 37.32
C VAL A 81 8.26 -10.32 37.50
N THR A 82 7.84 -10.47 38.76
CA THR A 82 6.45 -10.79 39.09
C THR A 82 5.64 -9.52 39.26
N LEU A 83 4.62 -9.36 38.41
CA LEU A 83 3.69 -8.24 38.39
C LEU A 83 2.51 -8.52 39.34
N SER A 84 2.12 -7.55 40.16
CA SER A 84 1.18 -7.73 41.28
C SER A 84 0.25 -6.54 41.49
N GLY A 85 -0.55 -6.23 40.47
CA GLY A 85 -1.49 -5.10 40.46
C GLY A 85 -0.74 -3.78 40.41
N THR A 86 -0.74 -3.01 41.49
CA THR A 86 -0.06 -1.69 41.51
C THR A 86 1.40 -1.77 41.98
N SER A 87 2.04 -2.94 41.84
CA SER A 87 3.42 -3.19 42.29
C SER A 87 4.05 -4.36 41.55
N ALA A 88 5.37 -4.52 41.67
CA ALA A 88 6.09 -5.68 41.15
C ALA A 88 7.25 -6.09 42.08
N THR A 89 7.85 -7.25 41.81
CA THR A 89 9.09 -7.71 42.44
C THR A 89 10.01 -8.34 41.42
N ALA A 90 11.32 -8.05 41.50
CA ALA A 90 12.35 -8.69 40.69
C ALA A 90 13.18 -9.68 41.52
N SER A 91 13.57 -10.79 40.90
CA SER A 91 14.37 -11.86 41.53
C SER A 91 15.88 -11.64 41.48
N GLY A 92 16.35 -10.69 40.67
CA GLY A 92 17.75 -10.40 40.40
C GLY A 92 18.02 -8.93 40.10
N ASP A 93 19.26 -8.64 39.68
CA ASP A 93 19.74 -7.30 39.34
C ASP A 93 19.23 -6.83 37.96
N GLY A 94 19.58 -5.60 37.55
CA GLY A 94 19.19 -5.05 36.24
C GLY A 94 17.74 -4.57 36.15
N VAL A 95 16.97 -4.69 37.24
CA VAL A 95 15.60 -4.16 37.36
C VAL A 95 15.49 -3.31 38.61
N THR A 96 14.87 -2.15 38.47
CA THR A 96 14.41 -1.34 39.61
C THR A 96 12.89 -1.29 39.62
N VAL A 97 12.28 -1.32 40.80
CA VAL A 97 10.82 -1.22 40.96
C VAL A 97 10.52 -0.04 41.87
N ASP A 98 9.82 0.96 41.35
CA ASP A 98 9.30 2.11 42.10
C ASP A 98 7.77 2.16 41.99
N GLY A 99 7.08 1.66 43.02
CA GLY A 99 5.63 1.54 43.00
C GLY A 99 5.16 0.67 41.83
N SER A 100 4.40 1.26 40.91
CA SER A 100 3.85 0.62 39.72
C SER A 100 4.74 0.76 38.47
N THR A 101 5.96 1.28 38.61
CA THR A 101 6.93 1.38 37.51
C THR A 101 8.03 0.35 37.69
N VAL A 102 8.21 -0.50 36.69
CA VAL A 102 9.33 -1.44 36.56
C VAL A 102 10.30 -0.86 35.55
N THR A 103 11.56 -0.64 35.91
CA THR A 103 12.58 -0.14 34.99
C THR A 103 13.70 -1.16 34.82
N VAL A 104 13.85 -1.68 33.61
CA VAL A 104 14.99 -2.49 33.18
C VAL A 104 16.14 -1.57 32.80
N THR A 105 17.31 -1.77 33.39
CA THR A 105 18.44 -0.83 33.30
C THR A 105 19.71 -1.42 32.68
N ALA A 106 19.67 -2.68 32.26
CA ALA A 106 20.80 -3.38 31.66
C ALA A 106 20.32 -4.36 30.57
N PRO A 107 21.19 -4.73 29.61
CA PRO A 107 20.97 -5.86 28.72
C PRO A 107 20.81 -7.16 29.50
N GLY A 108 20.01 -8.07 28.97
CA GLY A 108 19.70 -9.36 29.59
C GLY A 108 18.28 -9.84 29.32
N THR A 109 17.95 -11.00 29.89
CA THR A 109 16.64 -11.65 29.73
C THR A 109 15.79 -11.45 30.98
N TYR A 110 14.59 -10.89 30.79
CA TYR A 110 13.66 -10.53 31.84
C TYR A 110 12.32 -11.22 31.59
N VAL A 111 11.89 -12.09 32.51
CA VAL A 111 10.60 -12.80 32.41
C VAL A 111 9.54 -12.05 33.18
N LEU A 112 8.58 -11.45 32.49
CA LEU A 112 7.46 -10.71 33.07
C LEU A 112 6.25 -11.63 33.16
N THR A 113 5.63 -11.70 34.33
CA THR A 113 4.46 -12.57 34.57
C THR A 113 3.51 -11.96 35.59
N GLY A 114 2.20 -12.11 35.36
CA GLY A 114 1.13 -11.55 36.19
C GLY A 114 0.60 -10.20 35.69
N THR A 115 -0.14 -9.47 36.53
CA THR A 115 -0.82 -8.22 36.13
C THR A 115 -0.14 -6.98 36.71
N LEU A 116 0.03 -5.92 35.93
CA LEU A 116 0.52 -4.60 36.35
C LEU A 116 -0.44 -3.47 35.92
N GLN A 117 -1.01 -2.75 36.89
CA GLN A 117 -1.61 -1.43 36.65
C GLN A 117 -0.51 -0.38 36.79
N GLY A 118 0.25 -0.17 35.73
CA GLY A 118 1.50 0.56 35.77
C GLY A 118 2.23 0.52 34.43
N GLN A 119 3.54 0.66 34.48
CA GLN A 119 4.38 0.76 33.29
C GLN A 119 5.67 -0.04 33.45
N VAL A 120 6.09 -0.68 32.37
CA VAL A 120 7.44 -1.23 32.20
C VAL A 120 8.25 -0.26 31.35
N VAL A 121 9.43 0.10 31.81
CA VAL A 121 10.36 1.00 31.13
C VAL A 121 11.66 0.25 30.85
N VAL A 122 12.20 0.37 29.64
CA VAL A 122 13.57 -0.05 29.33
C VAL A 122 14.40 1.21 29.16
N ASP A 123 15.37 1.39 30.05
CA ASP A 123 16.27 2.55 30.07
C ASP A 123 17.71 2.06 30.32
N SER A 124 18.31 1.53 29.26
CA SER A 124 19.66 0.98 29.28
C SER A 124 20.57 1.68 28.28
N ASP A 125 21.53 2.44 28.80
CA ASP A 125 22.60 3.09 28.01
C ASP A 125 23.77 2.14 27.68
N VAL A 126 23.60 0.83 27.88
CA VAL A 126 24.66 -0.17 27.70
C VAL A 126 24.40 -0.96 26.43
N GLU A 127 25.41 -1.09 25.57
CA GLU A 127 25.36 -1.91 24.35
C GLU A 127 24.93 -3.35 24.67
N GLY A 128 24.05 -3.90 23.82
CA GLY A 128 23.49 -5.24 23.95
C GLY A 128 21.96 -5.28 24.06
N THR A 129 21.43 -6.45 23.75
CA THR A 129 19.98 -6.70 23.65
C THR A 129 19.30 -6.83 25.01
N VAL A 130 18.13 -6.20 25.14
CA VAL A 130 17.18 -6.43 26.23
C VAL A 130 16.07 -7.36 25.74
N GLN A 131 15.97 -8.55 26.32
CA GLN A 131 14.91 -9.51 26.00
C GLN A 131 13.81 -9.43 27.06
N LEU A 132 12.62 -8.98 26.67
CA LEU A 132 11.41 -8.99 27.50
C LEU A 132 10.58 -10.22 27.17
N VAL A 133 10.71 -11.27 27.98
CA VAL A 133 9.90 -12.49 27.85
C VAL A 133 8.57 -12.26 28.54
N LEU A 134 7.48 -12.20 27.77
CA LEU A 134 6.13 -12.09 28.29
C LEU A 134 5.55 -13.49 28.51
N ASP A 135 5.26 -13.83 29.77
CA ASP A 135 4.76 -15.13 30.22
C ASP A 135 3.52 -14.95 31.12
N ASP A 136 2.36 -14.84 30.48
CA ASP A 136 1.07 -14.46 31.09
C ASP A 136 1.16 -13.06 31.75
N ALA A 137 1.73 -12.10 31.03
CA ALA A 137 1.86 -10.71 31.45
C ALA A 137 0.70 -9.84 30.95
N ASP A 138 0.02 -9.17 31.88
CA ASP A 138 -1.07 -8.20 31.59
C ASP A 138 -0.69 -6.83 32.15
N ILE A 139 -0.35 -5.88 31.28
CA ILE A 139 0.17 -4.57 31.67
C ILE A 139 -0.75 -3.47 31.14
N THR A 140 -1.41 -2.76 32.05
CA THR A 140 -2.25 -1.60 31.74
C THR A 140 -1.68 -0.34 32.37
N SER A 141 -1.33 0.65 31.55
CA SER A 141 -0.95 1.99 32.01
C SER A 141 -2.14 2.95 31.87
N SER A 142 -2.31 3.88 32.81
CA SER A 142 -3.40 4.87 32.74
C SER A 142 -2.98 6.23 32.16
N SER A 143 -1.69 6.45 31.87
CA SER A 143 -1.16 7.78 31.56
C SER A 143 0.05 7.79 30.61
N GLY A 144 0.25 6.71 29.85
CA GLY A 144 1.38 6.53 28.94
C GLY A 144 1.41 5.12 28.38
N PRO A 145 2.50 4.71 27.72
CA PRO A 145 2.68 3.35 27.24
C PRO A 145 2.57 2.31 28.36
N ALA A 146 2.14 1.09 28.02
CA ALA A 146 2.28 -0.07 28.89
C ALA A 146 3.76 -0.47 29.00
N VAL A 147 4.46 -0.48 27.86
CA VAL A 147 5.89 -0.70 27.74
C VAL A 147 6.50 0.48 26.99
N SER A 148 7.52 1.12 27.59
CA SER A 148 8.24 2.25 27.00
C SER A 148 9.74 1.97 27.01
N VAL A 149 10.33 1.76 25.83
CA VAL A 149 11.79 1.76 25.67
C VAL A 149 12.22 3.20 25.42
N THR A 150 12.94 3.77 26.37
CA THR A 150 13.49 5.14 26.27
C THR A 150 14.91 5.13 25.76
N THR A 151 15.68 4.12 26.16
CA THR A 151 17.03 3.86 25.68
C THR A 151 17.30 2.36 25.70
N ALA A 152 17.77 1.83 24.59
CA ALA A 152 18.34 0.49 24.46
C ALA A 152 19.18 0.46 23.17
N ASP A 153 20.05 -0.54 23.05
CA ASP A 153 20.67 -0.88 21.76
C ASP A 153 19.63 -1.57 20.86
N GLU A 154 18.95 -2.57 21.43
CA GLU A 154 17.90 -3.37 20.78
C GLU A 154 16.97 -3.96 21.85
N VAL A 155 15.69 -4.10 21.51
CA VAL A 155 14.72 -4.80 22.36
C VAL A 155 14.04 -5.94 21.61
N VAL A 156 14.04 -7.12 22.22
CA VAL A 156 13.30 -8.28 21.74
C VAL A 156 12.17 -8.59 22.71
N VAL A 157 10.92 -8.54 22.25
CA VAL A 157 9.74 -9.00 22.99
C VAL A 157 9.47 -10.45 22.61
N VAL A 158 9.63 -11.35 23.59
CA VAL A 158 9.51 -12.80 23.37
C VAL A 158 8.22 -13.31 24.01
N LEU A 159 7.34 -13.85 23.20
CA LEU A 159 6.05 -14.41 23.61
C LEU A 159 6.24 -15.85 24.05
N ALA A 160 6.25 -16.10 25.36
CA ALA A 160 6.52 -17.41 25.93
C ALA A 160 5.50 -18.47 25.43
N ASP A 161 5.95 -19.72 25.32
CA ASP A 161 5.12 -20.78 24.74
C ASP A 161 3.81 -21.00 25.51
N GLY A 162 2.69 -20.89 24.78
CA GLY A 162 1.35 -21.06 25.35
C GLY A 162 0.88 -19.94 26.27
N SER A 163 1.66 -18.85 26.41
CA SER A 163 1.27 -17.68 27.19
C SER A 163 0.26 -16.79 26.45
N ASP A 164 -0.54 -16.06 27.23
CA ASP A 164 -1.43 -15.01 26.72
C ASP A 164 -1.12 -13.67 27.40
N ASN A 165 -0.63 -12.72 26.61
CA ASN A 165 -0.09 -11.45 27.10
C ASN A 165 -0.92 -10.27 26.60
N SER A 166 -1.07 -9.23 27.42
CA SER A 166 -1.78 -8.00 27.05
C SER A 166 -1.02 -6.74 27.45
N LEU A 167 -1.00 -5.77 26.54
CA LEU A 167 -0.45 -4.43 26.74
C LEU A 167 -1.54 -3.39 26.40
N GLU A 168 -1.84 -2.50 27.34
CA GLU A 168 -2.83 -1.43 27.15
C GLU A 168 -2.33 -0.11 27.72
N ASP A 169 -2.44 0.97 26.95
CA ASP A 169 -2.00 2.31 27.36
C ASP A 169 -3.14 3.20 27.87
N GLY A 170 -2.75 4.39 28.35
CA GLY A 170 -3.69 5.45 28.68
C GLY A 170 -4.24 6.10 27.41
N SER A 171 -5.38 6.80 27.49
CA SER A 171 -6.01 7.42 26.30
C SER A 171 -5.66 8.89 26.05
N ASP A 172 -4.70 9.46 26.80
CA ASP A 172 -4.41 10.91 26.78
C ASP A 172 -2.90 11.16 26.98
N TYR A 173 -2.09 10.74 26.01
CA TYR A 173 -0.65 11.03 25.92
C TYR A 173 -0.18 11.05 24.44
N GLY A 174 1.12 11.24 24.17
CA GLY A 174 1.67 11.08 22.83
C GLY A 174 1.26 12.14 21.78
N GLN A 175 0.60 13.23 22.21
CA GLN A 175 0.10 14.28 21.31
C GLN A 175 1.20 15.22 20.78
N GLU A 176 2.37 15.17 21.41
CA GLU A 176 3.52 15.99 21.06
C GLU A 176 4.50 15.14 20.24
N SER A 177 4.94 15.65 19.09
CA SER A 177 5.92 14.97 18.26
C SER A 177 7.21 14.65 19.03
N GLY A 178 7.75 13.45 18.82
CA GLY A 178 8.96 12.96 19.50
C GLY A 178 8.75 12.52 20.94
N THR A 179 7.49 12.33 21.38
CA THR A 179 7.15 11.70 22.65
C THR A 179 6.59 10.29 22.42
N PRO A 180 6.68 9.37 23.39
CA PRO A 180 6.06 8.06 23.27
C PRO A 180 4.58 8.17 22.91
N ASN A 181 4.17 7.47 21.86
CA ASN A 181 2.82 7.53 21.28
C ASN A 181 2.23 6.14 20.96
N ALA A 182 2.77 5.07 21.56
CA ALA A 182 2.28 3.71 21.33
C ALA A 182 2.19 2.92 22.64
N ALA A 183 1.26 1.96 22.72
CA ALA A 183 1.12 1.12 23.91
C ALA A 183 2.35 0.25 24.18
N LEU A 184 2.97 -0.26 23.13
CA LEU A 184 4.36 -0.71 23.11
C LEU A 184 5.15 0.28 22.28
N TYR A 185 5.91 1.15 22.94
CA TYR A 185 6.71 2.18 22.27
C TYR A 185 8.21 1.92 22.45
N SER A 186 8.98 2.09 21.37
CA SER A 186 10.43 2.00 21.38
C SER A 186 11.15 3.17 20.70
N THR A 187 12.26 3.59 21.29
CA THR A 187 13.24 4.48 20.65
C THR A 187 14.41 3.74 20.00
N ALA A 188 14.37 2.40 20.03
CA ALA A 188 15.37 1.50 19.49
C ALA A 188 14.70 0.45 18.59
N ASP A 189 15.50 -0.28 17.82
CA ASP A 189 15.08 -1.44 17.07
C ASP A 189 14.27 -2.44 17.94
N LEU A 190 13.14 -2.88 17.41
CA LEU A 190 12.17 -3.71 18.11
C LEU A 190 11.86 -5.00 17.35
N THR A 191 12.19 -6.14 17.94
CA THR A 191 11.80 -7.46 17.44
C THR A 191 10.71 -8.07 18.31
N ILE A 192 9.74 -8.74 17.68
CA ILE A 192 8.71 -9.55 18.35
C ILE A 192 8.80 -10.98 17.82
N GLY A 193 8.85 -11.97 18.72
CA GLY A 193 8.88 -13.38 18.34
C GLY A 193 8.44 -14.32 19.45
N GLY A 194 8.53 -15.62 19.22
CA GLY A 194 8.03 -16.67 20.13
C GLY A 194 6.71 -17.30 19.64
N THR A 195 6.12 -18.18 20.45
CA THR A 195 4.93 -18.98 20.08
C THR A 195 3.67 -18.62 20.86
N GLY A 196 3.76 -17.76 21.87
CA GLY A 196 2.61 -17.24 22.62
C GLY A 196 1.78 -16.19 21.86
N SER A 197 0.79 -15.62 22.55
CA SER A 197 -0.02 -14.50 22.06
C SER A 197 0.30 -13.18 22.75
N LEU A 198 0.13 -12.09 21.99
CA LEU A 198 0.21 -10.71 22.44
C LEU A 198 -1.00 -9.94 21.91
N THR A 199 -1.78 -9.36 22.82
CA THR A 199 -2.84 -8.40 22.51
C THR A 199 -2.38 -6.99 22.91
N VAL A 200 -2.37 -6.06 21.97
CA VAL A 200 -1.99 -4.66 22.21
C VAL A 200 -3.18 -3.74 21.93
N THR A 201 -3.50 -2.87 22.88
CA THR A 201 -4.56 -1.85 22.75
C THR A 201 -3.94 -0.45 22.90
N GLY A 202 -3.86 0.28 21.79
CA GLY A 202 -3.46 1.68 21.71
C GLY A 202 -4.67 2.60 21.78
N ASN A 203 -4.99 3.10 22.97
CA ASN A 203 -6.11 3.98 23.25
C ASN A 203 -5.82 5.46 22.91
N SER A 204 -4.55 5.85 22.76
CA SER A 204 -4.17 7.25 22.55
C SER A 204 -3.77 7.57 21.12
N ASN A 205 -2.94 6.72 20.51
CA ASN A 205 -2.47 6.87 19.13
C ASN A 205 -2.18 5.48 18.56
N ASP A 206 -0.92 5.07 18.50
CA ASP A 206 -0.50 3.83 17.86
C ASP A 206 -0.62 2.63 18.82
N GLY A 207 -0.72 1.43 18.27
CA GLY A 207 -0.67 0.20 19.07
C GLY A 207 0.76 -0.15 19.44
N ILE A 208 1.57 -0.48 18.43
CA ILE A 208 3.00 -0.78 18.55
C ILE A 208 3.76 0.25 17.70
N GLY A 209 4.75 0.92 18.28
CA GLY A 209 5.50 1.97 17.61
C GLY A 209 7.00 1.91 17.92
N THR A 210 7.83 2.11 16.91
CA THR A 210 9.27 2.36 17.10
C THR A 210 9.78 3.48 16.20
N THR A 211 10.78 4.23 16.68
CA THR A 211 11.48 5.24 15.88
C THR A 211 12.53 4.68 14.92
N ASP A 212 12.83 3.38 15.00
CA ASP A 212 13.75 2.67 14.11
C ASP A 212 13.00 1.53 13.40
N GLY A 213 13.62 0.36 13.26
CA GLY A 213 13.04 -0.82 12.61
C GLY A 213 12.17 -1.66 13.53
N LEU A 214 11.13 -2.26 12.96
CA LEU A 214 10.25 -3.22 13.63
C LEU A 214 10.22 -4.55 12.89
N VAL A 215 10.48 -5.65 13.59
CA VAL A 215 10.42 -7.00 13.02
C VAL A 215 9.45 -7.89 13.80
N ILE A 216 8.58 -8.59 13.08
CA ILE A 216 7.76 -9.68 13.62
C ILE A 216 8.27 -10.99 13.03
N LEU A 217 9.00 -11.75 13.84
CA LEU A 217 9.52 -13.07 13.47
C LEU A 217 8.43 -14.14 13.53
N SER A 218 7.63 -14.14 14.61
CA SER A 218 6.62 -15.16 14.86
C SER A 218 5.61 -14.75 15.94
N GLY A 219 4.73 -15.68 16.33
CA GLY A 219 3.76 -15.49 17.42
C GLY A 219 2.35 -15.18 16.93
N THR A 220 1.42 -14.97 17.86
CA THR A 220 0.08 -14.47 17.56
C THR A 220 -0.05 -13.04 18.08
N VAL A 221 0.02 -12.04 17.20
CA VAL A 221 0.00 -10.63 17.56
C VAL A 221 -1.33 -10.02 17.12
N THR A 222 -2.10 -9.49 18.07
CA THR A 222 -3.35 -8.77 17.79
C THR A 222 -3.22 -7.33 18.29
N VAL A 223 -3.44 -6.36 17.40
CA VAL A 223 -3.28 -4.94 17.71
C VAL A 223 -4.52 -4.18 17.33
N THR A 224 -5.02 -3.34 18.23
CA THR A 224 -6.08 -2.37 17.94
C THR A 224 -5.62 -1.00 18.41
N ALA A 225 -5.70 0.00 17.54
CA ALA A 225 -5.21 1.34 17.80
C ALA A 225 -6.18 2.43 17.31
N VAL A 226 -6.10 3.62 17.90
CA VAL A 226 -6.89 4.79 17.46
C VAL A 226 -6.32 5.42 16.20
N ASP A 227 -5.00 5.36 16.03
CA ASP A 227 -4.26 5.82 14.84
C ASP A 227 -3.68 4.58 14.12
N ASP A 228 -2.36 4.44 14.03
CA ASP A 228 -1.75 3.31 13.32
C ASP A 228 -1.66 2.06 14.21
N ALA A 229 -2.03 0.88 13.71
CA ALA A 229 -1.93 -0.32 14.52
C ALA A 229 -0.46 -0.67 14.81
N ILE A 230 0.38 -0.78 13.78
CA ILE A 230 1.80 -1.07 13.92
C ILE A 230 2.61 -0.09 13.08
N ARG A 231 3.55 0.59 13.72
CA ARG A 231 4.43 1.57 13.09
C ARG A 231 5.90 1.28 13.39
N GLY A 232 6.67 1.07 12.34
CA GLY A 232 8.13 1.02 12.39
C GLY A 232 8.64 2.14 11.50
N LYS A 233 9.19 3.20 12.10
CA LYS A 233 9.52 4.41 11.35
C LYS A 233 10.50 4.13 10.22
N ASP A 234 11.56 3.37 10.48
CA ASP A 234 12.55 3.03 9.45
C ASP A 234 12.11 1.85 8.59
N TYR A 235 11.46 0.85 9.18
CA TYR A 235 10.83 -0.22 8.43
C TYR A 235 9.91 -1.08 9.31
N ILE A 236 9.03 -1.82 8.64
CA ILE A 236 8.35 -3.00 9.21
C ILE A 236 8.74 -4.23 8.39
N ARG A 237 9.13 -5.33 9.05
CA ARG A 237 9.29 -6.64 8.41
C ARG A 237 8.48 -7.70 9.14
N VAL A 238 7.62 -8.42 8.41
CA VAL A 238 6.87 -9.57 8.90
C VAL A 238 7.43 -10.84 8.28
N GLU A 239 8.18 -11.60 9.07
CA GLU A 239 8.82 -12.85 8.63
C GLU A 239 8.03 -14.10 9.00
N GLY A 240 6.98 -13.97 9.80
CA GLY A 240 6.15 -15.09 10.22
C GLY A 240 5.04 -14.71 11.21
N GLY A 241 4.43 -15.74 11.80
CA GLY A 241 3.37 -15.58 12.81
C GLY A 241 1.96 -15.35 12.22
N THR A 242 1.03 -15.06 13.12
CA THR A 242 -0.34 -14.62 12.81
C THR A 242 -0.51 -13.20 13.36
N VAL A 243 -0.75 -12.23 12.47
CA VAL A 243 -0.88 -10.82 12.84
C VAL A 243 -2.28 -10.35 12.49
N THR A 244 -2.99 -9.77 13.45
CA THR A 244 -4.25 -9.05 13.24
C THR A 244 -4.03 -7.61 13.65
N ALA A 245 -4.12 -6.67 12.71
CA ALA A 245 -3.86 -5.25 12.97
C ALA A 245 -5.09 -4.43 12.56
N THR A 246 -5.64 -3.68 13.51
CA THR A 246 -6.80 -2.80 13.30
C THR A 246 -6.44 -1.38 13.71
N GLY A 247 -6.14 -0.52 12.73
CA GLY A 247 -5.82 0.89 12.91
C GLY A 247 -7.00 1.79 12.57
N GLY A 248 -7.13 2.93 13.26
CA GLY A 248 -8.00 4.02 12.83
C GLY A 248 -7.37 4.87 11.73
N GLY A 249 -6.04 4.89 11.65
CA GLY A 249 -5.22 5.26 10.49
C GLY A 249 -4.84 3.99 9.73
N ASP A 250 -3.54 3.70 9.65
CA ASP A 250 -3.02 2.57 8.88
C ASP A 250 -2.96 1.28 9.71
N ALA A 251 -3.05 0.13 9.05
CA ALA A 251 -2.79 -1.13 9.75
C ALA A 251 -1.29 -1.38 9.93
N LEU A 252 -0.47 -1.16 8.89
CA LEU A 252 0.99 -1.18 8.96
C LEU A 252 1.56 0.10 8.34
N LYS A 253 2.45 0.80 9.06
CA LYS A 253 3.05 2.05 8.60
C LYS A 253 4.56 2.10 8.76
N SER A 254 5.25 2.53 7.70
CA SER A 254 6.63 3.02 7.78
C SER A 254 6.75 4.37 7.09
N ASP A 255 7.32 5.36 7.78
CA ASP A 255 7.21 6.76 7.36
C ASP A 255 8.53 7.56 7.39
N ASN A 256 9.68 6.86 7.41
CA ASN A 256 10.97 7.49 7.12
C ASN A 256 11.14 7.72 5.60
N GLY A 257 10.71 8.89 5.13
CA GLY A 257 11.00 9.38 3.77
C GLY A 257 12.27 10.23 3.66
N GLU A 258 13.09 10.33 4.72
CA GLU A 258 14.33 11.12 4.71
C GLU A 258 15.50 10.33 4.11
N ASP A 259 15.51 9.01 4.30
CA ASP A 259 16.54 8.08 3.83
C ASP A 259 15.94 7.10 2.81
N ALA A 260 16.56 7.00 1.63
CA ALA A 260 16.00 6.25 0.51
C ALA A 260 16.03 4.72 0.67
N ASP A 261 16.79 4.19 1.63
CA ASP A 261 16.84 2.76 1.99
C ASP A 261 15.95 2.44 3.19
N ARG A 262 15.13 3.39 3.66
CA ARG A 262 14.22 3.24 4.81
C ARG A 262 12.81 3.63 4.41
N GLY A 263 11.86 3.57 5.34
CA GLY A 263 10.44 3.87 5.10
C GLY A 263 9.68 2.72 4.45
N TYR A 264 10.23 1.50 4.48
CA TYR A 264 9.65 0.36 3.76
C TYR A 264 8.84 -0.57 4.66
N VAL A 265 7.87 -1.27 4.06
CA VAL A 265 7.12 -2.36 4.71
C VAL A 265 7.28 -3.64 3.91
N ALA A 266 7.76 -4.71 4.53
CA ALA A 266 7.95 -6.01 3.88
C ALA A 266 7.19 -7.14 4.59
N ILE A 267 6.29 -7.79 3.86
CA ILE A 267 5.56 -8.99 4.29
C ILE A 267 6.15 -10.21 3.57
N LEU A 268 6.97 -10.98 4.28
CA LEU A 268 7.74 -12.09 3.71
C LEU A 268 7.12 -13.45 4.01
N ALA A 269 6.43 -13.58 5.15
CA ALA A 269 5.60 -14.74 5.45
C ALA A 269 4.51 -14.41 6.49
N GLY A 270 3.91 -15.45 7.07
CA GLY A 270 2.87 -15.31 8.09
C GLY A 270 1.45 -15.29 7.53
N THR A 271 0.48 -15.08 8.41
CA THR A 271 -0.94 -14.86 8.09
C THR A 271 -1.38 -13.54 8.69
N LEU A 272 -1.73 -12.58 7.84
CA LEU A 272 -2.04 -11.20 8.22
C LEU A 272 -3.51 -10.90 7.91
N SER A 273 -4.20 -10.29 8.88
CA SER A 273 -5.53 -9.68 8.73
C SER A 273 -5.43 -8.22 9.09
N LEU A 274 -5.52 -7.35 8.09
CA LEU A 274 -5.30 -5.91 8.21
C LEU A 274 -6.62 -5.17 8.01
N THR A 275 -6.96 -4.28 8.94
CA THR A 275 -8.13 -3.40 8.84
C THR A 275 -7.70 -1.99 9.17
N ALA A 276 -7.97 -1.05 8.28
CA ALA A 276 -7.48 0.32 8.37
C ALA A 276 -8.60 1.34 8.12
N GLY A 277 -8.49 2.49 8.79
CA GLY A 277 -9.29 3.66 8.48
C GLY A 277 -8.69 4.55 7.39
N ASP A 278 -7.41 4.32 7.06
CA ASP A 278 -6.71 4.85 5.87
C ASP A 278 -6.17 3.64 5.09
N ASP A 279 -4.86 3.37 5.08
CA ASP A 279 -4.25 2.31 4.25
C ASP A 279 -4.05 0.98 5.01
N GLY A 280 -4.21 -0.13 4.30
CA GLY A 280 -3.83 -1.45 4.83
C GLY A 280 -2.33 -1.55 5.08
N VAL A 281 -1.53 -1.09 4.12
CA VAL A 281 -0.08 -0.96 4.21
C VAL A 281 0.31 0.39 3.63
N SER A 282 0.97 1.23 4.41
CA SER A 282 1.49 2.53 3.99
C SER A 282 3.01 2.57 4.18
N ALA A 283 3.76 2.80 3.10
CA ALA A 283 5.22 2.88 3.11
C ALA A 283 5.69 4.16 2.39
N ALA A 284 6.53 4.95 3.06
CA ALA A 284 7.16 6.14 2.46
C ALA A 284 8.15 5.80 1.33
N THR A 285 8.51 4.53 1.17
CA THR A 285 9.29 4.04 0.03
C THR A 285 8.65 2.80 -0.59
N ASP A 286 9.01 1.61 -0.11
CA ASP A 286 8.66 0.35 -0.75
C ASP A 286 7.67 -0.45 0.10
N ALA A 287 6.54 -0.82 -0.51
CA ALA A 287 5.62 -1.82 0.03
C ALA A 287 5.84 -3.15 -0.68
N VAL A 288 6.32 -4.16 0.04
CA VAL A 288 6.80 -5.43 -0.52
C VAL A 288 6.03 -6.61 0.06
N VAL A 289 5.44 -7.44 -0.80
CA VAL A 289 4.84 -8.73 -0.43
C VAL A 289 5.60 -9.86 -1.11
N GLY A 290 6.49 -10.49 -0.35
CA GLY A 290 7.28 -11.65 -0.78
C GLY A 290 6.58 -12.99 -0.57
N GLY A 291 5.66 -13.08 0.39
CA GLY A 291 5.02 -14.34 0.74
C GLY A 291 3.91 -14.21 1.79
N GLY A 292 3.53 -15.36 2.37
CA GLY A 292 2.47 -15.42 3.38
C GLY A 292 1.05 -15.36 2.81
N THR A 293 0.10 -15.08 3.68
CA THR A 293 -1.31 -14.84 3.33
C THR A 293 -1.77 -13.55 3.99
N THR A 294 -2.17 -12.57 3.19
CA THR A 294 -2.55 -11.23 3.65
C THR A 294 -3.97 -10.92 3.20
N THR A 295 -4.83 -10.54 4.13
CA THR A 295 -6.20 -10.06 3.86
C THR A 295 -6.34 -8.64 4.36
N ILE A 296 -6.85 -7.74 3.51
CA ILE A 296 -6.89 -6.29 3.76
C ILE A 296 -8.31 -5.77 3.57
N ALA A 297 -8.74 -4.90 4.48
CA ALA A 297 -9.91 -4.05 4.36
C ALA A 297 -9.50 -2.63 4.76
N ALA A 298 -9.45 -1.71 3.81
CA ALA A 298 -8.96 -0.35 3.97
C ALA A 298 -9.99 0.66 3.45
N GLN A 299 -9.93 1.90 3.93
CA GLN A 299 -10.76 2.99 3.37
C GLN A 299 -9.96 3.83 2.36
N GLY A 300 -8.66 4.01 2.61
CA GLY A 300 -7.65 4.36 1.62
C GLY A 300 -7.20 3.09 0.90
N ASP A 301 -5.91 2.93 0.68
CA ASP A 301 -5.40 1.92 -0.24
C ASP A 301 -5.16 0.58 0.41
N GLY A 302 -5.23 -0.48 -0.39
CA GLY A 302 -4.90 -1.81 0.08
C GLY A 302 -3.42 -1.88 0.49
N ILE A 303 -2.55 -1.59 -0.47
CA ILE A 303 -1.10 -1.52 -0.30
C ILE A 303 -0.57 -0.33 -1.08
N HIS A 304 0.06 0.61 -0.39
CA HIS A 304 0.66 1.80 -0.98
C HIS A 304 2.12 1.93 -0.56
N GLY A 305 3.00 2.04 -1.56
CA GLY A 305 4.38 2.50 -1.38
C GLY A 305 4.68 3.66 -2.32
N ASP A 306 5.11 4.81 -1.78
CA ASP A 306 5.36 6.04 -2.55
C ASP A 306 6.33 5.79 -3.73
N VAL A 307 7.31 4.90 -3.55
CA VAL A 307 8.30 4.53 -4.57
C VAL A 307 7.87 3.27 -5.30
N SER A 308 7.55 2.20 -4.59
CA SER A 308 7.10 0.95 -5.22
C SER A 308 6.11 0.14 -4.41
N ALA A 309 5.21 -0.54 -5.13
CA ALA A 309 4.40 -1.62 -4.61
C ALA A 309 4.75 -2.92 -5.36
N THR A 310 5.36 -3.87 -4.66
CA THR A 310 5.91 -5.09 -5.25
C THR A 310 5.30 -6.35 -4.65
N VAL A 311 4.70 -7.21 -5.47
CA VAL A 311 4.18 -8.52 -5.07
C VAL A 311 4.90 -9.63 -5.84
N GLY A 312 5.68 -10.44 -5.13
CA GLY A 312 6.43 -11.57 -5.71
C GLY A 312 5.89 -12.96 -5.36
N GLY A 313 5.04 -13.06 -4.34
CA GLY A 313 4.57 -14.36 -3.85
C GLY A 313 3.37 -14.27 -2.91
N GLY A 314 3.04 -15.40 -2.29
CA GLY A 314 1.95 -15.49 -1.31
C GLY A 314 0.54 -15.34 -1.91
N THR A 315 -0.41 -15.09 -1.01
CA THR A 315 -1.79 -14.75 -1.35
C THR A 315 -2.13 -13.39 -0.76
N THR A 316 -2.59 -12.45 -1.58
CA THR A 316 -3.05 -11.13 -1.17
C THR A 316 -4.52 -10.98 -1.56
N THR A 317 -5.38 -10.67 -0.59
CA THR A 317 -6.79 -10.40 -0.83
C THR A 317 -7.15 -9.03 -0.28
N VAL A 318 -7.40 -8.07 -1.16
CA VAL A 318 -7.94 -6.75 -0.81
C VAL A 318 -9.46 -6.82 -0.97
N THR A 319 -10.17 -6.83 0.15
CA THR A 319 -11.64 -7.02 0.17
C THR A 319 -12.42 -5.73 0.01
N GLU A 320 -11.81 -4.60 0.37
CA GLU A 320 -12.28 -3.24 0.13
C GLU A 320 -11.09 -2.27 0.24
N SER A 321 -11.06 -1.26 -0.63
CA SER A 321 -10.11 -0.14 -0.60
C SER A 321 -10.58 1.01 -1.51
N GLY A 322 -9.94 2.17 -1.40
CA GLY A 322 -9.87 3.22 -2.42
C GLY A 322 -9.22 2.64 -3.67
N GLU A 323 -7.89 2.48 -3.64
CA GLU A 323 -7.14 1.76 -4.65
C GLU A 323 -6.61 0.41 -4.11
N GLY A 324 -6.45 -0.60 -4.96
CA GLY A 324 -5.99 -1.92 -4.50
C GLY A 324 -4.50 -1.98 -4.19
N LEU A 325 -3.68 -1.61 -5.18
CA LEU A 325 -2.23 -1.50 -5.09
C LEU A 325 -1.80 -0.16 -5.72
N GLU A 326 -1.05 0.67 -4.99
CA GLU A 326 -0.54 1.95 -5.47
C GLU A 326 0.98 2.08 -5.28
N GLY A 327 1.64 2.65 -6.29
CA GLY A 327 2.98 3.21 -6.15
C GLY A 327 3.50 3.76 -7.48
N ALA A 328 4.61 4.51 -7.48
CA ALA A 328 5.18 4.99 -8.75
C ALA A 328 5.57 3.83 -9.67
N VAL A 329 6.13 2.76 -9.09
CA VAL A 329 6.40 1.50 -9.78
C VAL A 329 5.62 0.37 -9.13
N VAL A 330 4.68 -0.21 -9.86
CA VAL A 330 3.96 -1.41 -9.42
C VAL A 330 4.50 -2.64 -10.15
N THR A 331 4.95 -3.63 -9.38
CA THR A 331 5.45 -4.90 -9.93
C THR A 331 4.75 -6.11 -9.34
N ILE A 332 4.20 -6.95 -10.21
CA ILE A 332 3.61 -8.25 -9.87
C ILE A 332 4.40 -9.33 -10.60
N SER A 333 5.25 -10.06 -9.88
CA SER A 333 6.05 -11.15 -10.44
C SER A 333 5.55 -12.55 -10.06
N GLY A 334 4.63 -12.63 -9.09
CA GLY A 334 4.07 -13.90 -8.64
C GLY A 334 2.87 -13.73 -7.69
N GLY A 335 2.52 -14.82 -7.00
CA GLY A 335 1.43 -14.83 -6.02
C GLY A 335 0.03 -15.01 -6.60
N THR A 336 -0.96 -15.02 -5.71
CA THR A 336 -2.39 -14.94 -6.03
C THR A 336 -2.95 -13.67 -5.43
N ILE A 337 -3.41 -12.75 -6.27
CA ILE A 337 -3.87 -11.42 -5.91
C ILE A 337 -5.34 -11.31 -6.30
N ASP A 338 -6.19 -10.93 -5.35
CA ASP A 338 -7.62 -10.71 -5.53
C ASP A 338 -8.00 -9.36 -4.93
N ILE A 339 -8.41 -8.42 -5.77
CA ILE A 339 -8.63 -7.01 -5.41
C ILE A 339 -10.08 -6.63 -5.70
N THR A 340 -10.72 -6.06 -4.68
CA THR A 340 -11.97 -5.30 -4.81
C THR A 340 -11.73 -3.88 -4.32
N SER A 341 -11.90 -2.90 -5.20
CA SER A 341 -11.62 -1.48 -4.94
C SER A 341 -12.75 -0.56 -5.41
N SER A 342 -12.87 0.59 -4.76
CA SER A 342 -13.90 1.60 -5.04
C SER A 342 -13.46 2.69 -6.02
N ASP A 343 -12.15 2.79 -6.24
CA ASP A 343 -11.51 3.47 -7.36
C ASP A 343 -10.67 2.43 -8.12
N ASP A 344 -9.37 2.66 -8.34
CA ASP A 344 -8.57 1.83 -9.22
C ASP A 344 -8.20 0.48 -8.61
N GLY A 345 -8.10 -0.55 -9.43
CA GLY A 345 -7.65 -1.87 -8.98
C GLY A 345 -6.17 -1.87 -8.67
N VAL A 346 -5.38 -1.43 -9.65
CA VAL A 346 -3.94 -1.23 -9.53
C VAL A 346 -3.61 0.10 -10.18
N ASN A 347 -2.94 0.98 -9.44
CA ASN A 347 -2.58 2.31 -9.90
C ASN A 347 -1.06 2.50 -9.84
N ALA A 348 -0.44 2.71 -11.01
CA ALA A 348 0.93 3.17 -11.06
C ALA A 348 0.97 4.70 -11.24
N SER A 349 1.32 5.42 -10.18
CA SER A 349 1.26 6.88 -10.09
C SER A 349 2.34 7.44 -9.18
N ASP A 350 2.91 8.59 -9.53
CA ASP A 350 3.87 9.34 -8.70
C ASP A 350 3.21 10.53 -7.96
N GLY A 351 1.87 10.55 -7.93
CA GLY A 351 1.07 11.63 -7.34
C GLY A 351 1.15 12.97 -8.09
N SER A 352 1.88 13.06 -9.21
CA SER A 352 2.09 14.32 -9.94
C SER A 352 0.91 14.75 -10.83
N GLY A 353 -0.07 13.85 -11.03
CA GLY A 353 -1.21 14.01 -11.95
C GLY A 353 -2.22 15.13 -11.62
N GLN A 354 -2.14 15.78 -10.46
CA GLN A 354 -3.16 16.75 -10.01
C GLN A 354 -2.85 18.23 -10.27
N THR A 355 -2.13 18.57 -11.34
CA THR A 355 -2.13 19.98 -11.80
C THR A 355 -3.34 20.23 -12.70
N MET A 356 -4.46 20.57 -12.05
CA MET A 356 -5.72 21.06 -12.66
C MET A 356 -5.52 22.34 -13.50
N GLY A 357 -4.88 22.22 -14.66
CA GLY A 357 -4.56 23.30 -15.60
C GLY A 357 -4.75 22.96 -17.08
N GLY A 358 -5.01 21.70 -17.41
CA GLY A 358 -5.30 21.26 -18.78
C GLY A 358 -6.74 21.59 -19.17
N GLY A 359 -6.92 22.47 -20.15
CA GLY A 359 -8.23 22.64 -20.78
C GLY A 359 -8.71 21.34 -21.46
N PRO A 360 -10.00 21.21 -21.79
CA PRO A 360 -10.54 20.02 -22.45
C PRO A 360 -9.80 19.76 -23.77
N GLY A 361 -8.93 18.74 -23.79
CA GLY A 361 -8.08 18.35 -24.92
C GLY A 361 -6.57 18.27 -24.64
N GLY A 362 -6.09 18.46 -23.42
CA GLY A 362 -4.77 17.98 -23.02
C GLY A 362 -4.89 16.51 -22.61
N GLY A 363 -4.41 15.58 -23.43
CA GLY A 363 -4.20 14.21 -22.96
C GLY A 363 -3.08 14.22 -21.92
N ASP A 364 -3.19 13.37 -20.90
CA ASP A 364 -2.08 13.19 -19.98
C ASP A 364 -0.86 12.66 -20.75
N SER A 365 0.29 13.26 -20.45
CA SER A 365 1.54 12.82 -21.03
C SER A 365 2.11 11.75 -20.10
N SER A 366 2.54 10.61 -20.64
CA SER A 366 3.24 9.57 -19.87
C SER A 366 4.28 10.17 -18.94
N SER A 367 4.21 9.81 -17.67
CA SER A 367 5.20 10.13 -16.65
C SER A 367 6.41 9.21 -16.80
N ASP A 368 7.61 9.78 -16.89
CA ASP A 368 8.86 9.03 -16.90
C ASP A 368 9.10 8.43 -15.51
N GLY A 369 9.48 7.15 -15.43
CA GLY A 369 9.74 6.45 -14.16
C GLY A 369 8.50 5.83 -13.50
N VAL A 370 7.31 6.08 -14.03
CA VAL A 370 6.07 5.42 -13.59
C VAL A 370 5.81 4.17 -14.43
N SER A 371 5.49 3.04 -13.80
CA SER A 371 5.19 1.81 -14.56
C SER A 371 4.39 0.77 -13.80
N LEU A 372 3.60 -0.01 -14.54
CA LEU A 372 2.92 -1.21 -14.06
C LEU A 372 3.46 -2.44 -14.81
N THR A 373 4.01 -3.41 -14.09
CA THR A 373 4.57 -4.64 -14.68
C THR A 373 3.94 -5.90 -14.07
N VAL A 374 3.40 -6.78 -14.91
CA VAL A 374 2.96 -8.13 -14.54
C VAL A 374 3.79 -9.17 -15.30
N SER A 375 4.63 -9.93 -14.59
CA SER A 375 5.46 -11.00 -15.18
C SER A 375 5.06 -12.40 -14.74
N GLY A 376 4.19 -12.52 -13.75
CA GLY A 376 3.73 -13.81 -13.23
C GLY A 376 2.51 -13.68 -12.33
N GLY A 377 2.17 -14.79 -11.66
CA GLY A 377 1.05 -14.86 -10.71
C GLY A 377 -0.34 -14.95 -11.34
N THR A 378 -1.34 -14.90 -10.47
CA THR A 378 -2.76 -14.77 -10.82
C THR A 378 -3.26 -13.46 -10.24
N VAL A 379 -3.72 -12.54 -11.08
CA VAL A 379 -4.21 -11.22 -10.70
C VAL A 379 -5.68 -11.12 -11.07
N VAL A 380 -6.53 -10.92 -10.07
CA VAL A 380 -7.97 -10.71 -10.23
C VAL A 380 -8.31 -9.34 -9.69
N VAL A 381 -8.95 -8.52 -10.52
CA VAL A 381 -9.34 -7.16 -10.18
C VAL A 381 -10.83 -6.98 -10.44
N ASP A 382 -11.53 -6.48 -9.43
CA ASP A 382 -12.92 -6.01 -9.48
C ASP A 382 -12.98 -4.55 -9.01
N ALA A 383 -12.75 -3.61 -9.94
CA ALA A 383 -12.62 -2.18 -9.65
C ALA A 383 -13.86 -1.39 -10.09
N GLU A 384 -14.27 -0.39 -9.32
CA GLU A 384 -15.24 0.61 -9.75
C GLU A 384 -14.59 1.77 -10.54
N GLY A 385 -13.30 1.99 -10.28
CA GLY A 385 -12.37 2.82 -11.05
C GLY A 385 -11.74 2.06 -12.23
N ASP A 386 -10.58 2.54 -12.69
CA ASP A 386 -9.78 1.83 -13.69
C ASP A 386 -9.31 0.48 -13.16
N GLY A 387 -9.31 -0.53 -14.03
CA GLY A 387 -8.93 -1.88 -13.62
C GLY A 387 -7.43 -1.98 -13.33
N LEU A 388 -6.63 -1.79 -14.38
CA LEU A 388 -5.20 -1.55 -14.28
C LEU A 388 -4.94 -0.17 -14.87
N ASP A 389 -4.40 0.74 -14.05
CA ASP A 389 -4.02 2.09 -14.45
C ASP A 389 -2.51 2.28 -14.35
N SER A 390 -1.97 3.05 -15.30
CA SER A 390 -0.62 3.56 -15.21
C SER A 390 -0.50 4.94 -15.85
N ASN A 391 -0.11 5.91 -15.02
CA ASN A 391 0.30 7.23 -15.49
C ASN A 391 1.60 7.19 -16.33
N GLY A 392 2.28 6.06 -16.37
CA GLY A 392 3.41 5.77 -17.25
C GLY A 392 3.10 4.62 -18.21
N SER A 393 3.97 3.61 -18.28
CA SER A 393 3.80 2.47 -19.19
C SER A 393 3.39 1.18 -18.47
N MET A 394 2.65 0.33 -19.18
CA MET A 394 2.19 -0.96 -18.69
C MET A 394 2.84 -2.12 -19.46
N THR A 395 3.27 -3.18 -18.77
CA THR A 395 3.80 -4.40 -19.40
C THR A 395 3.20 -5.66 -18.79
N ILE A 396 2.71 -6.57 -19.63
CA ILE A 396 2.33 -7.94 -19.23
C ILE A 396 3.20 -8.95 -19.99
N SER A 397 4.02 -9.70 -19.28
CA SER A 397 4.94 -10.70 -19.83
C SER A 397 4.66 -12.13 -19.36
N GLY A 398 3.74 -12.30 -18.41
CA GLY A 398 3.36 -13.61 -17.88
C GLY A 398 2.14 -13.53 -16.97
N GLY A 399 1.84 -14.64 -16.30
CA GLY A 399 0.72 -14.74 -15.36
C GLY A 399 -0.65 -14.89 -16.03
N THR A 400 -1.69 -14.89 -15.19
CA THR A 400 -3.11 -14.83 -15.58
C THR A 400 -3.72 -13.57 -14.97
N VAL A 401 -4.20 -12.66 -15.81
CA VAL A 401 -4.78 -11.38 -15.40
C VAL A 401 -6.26 -11.37 -15.80
N VAL A 402 -7.13 -11.17 -14.83
CA VAL A 402 -8.58 -11.09 -15.00
C VAL A 402 -9.07 -9.77 -14.42
N VAL A 403 -9.60 -8.90 -15.28
CA VAL A 403 -10.09 -7.59 -14.88
C VAL A 403 -11.58 -7.47 -15.18
N SER A 404 -12.35 -7.15 -14.15
CA SER A 404 -13.79 -6.92 -14.21
C SER A 404 -14.12 -5.47 -13.87
N GLY A 405 -14.81 -4.80 -14.78
CA GLY A 405 -15.14 -3.38 -14.63
C GLY A 405 -14.14 -2.47 -15.33
N PRO A 406 -14.35 -1.15 -15.22
CA PRO A 406 -15.47 -0.50 -14.56
C PRO A 406 -16.75 -0.53 -15.40
N THR A 407 -17.86 -0.15 -14.78
CA THR A 407 -19.14 0.06 -15.49
C THR A 407 -19.31 1.50 -15.98
N GLY A 408 -18.58 2.45 -15.40
CA GLY A 408 -18.59 3.87 -15.78
C GLY A 408 -17.79 4.15 -17.05
N SER A 409 -18.32 4.99 -17.94
CA SER A 409 -17.64 5.37 -19.19
C SER A 409 -16.54 6.43 -19.03
N GLY A 410 -16.30 6.89 -17.80
CA GLY A 410 -15.18 7.78 -17.49
C GLY A 410 -13.85 7.04 -17.34
N ASN A 411 -13.91 5.71 -17.20
CA ASN A 411 -12.81 4.82 -16.85
C ASN A 411 -12.83 3.57 -17.79
N GLY A 412 -11.75 2.83 -17.84
CA GLY A 412 -11.47 1.64 -18.63
C GLY A 412 -11.01 0.44 -17.78
N ALA A 413 -11.15 -0.77 -18.33
CA ALA A 413 -10.60 -1.96 -17.67
C ALA A 413 -9.06 -1.96 -17.67
N LEU A 414 -8.49 -1.17 -18.57
CA LEU A 414 -7.08 -0.96 -18.80
C LEU A 414 -6.95 0.52 -19.15
N ASP A 415 -6.03 1.23 -18.50
CA ASP A 415 -5.69 2.61 -18.79
C ASP A 415 -4.16 2.78 -18.70
N THR A 416 -3.57 3.45 -19.68
CA THR A 416 -2.17 3.83 -19.66
C THR A 416 -1.90 5.11 -20.44
N ASN A 417 -1.13 6.01 -19.86
CA ASN A 417 -0.67 7.22 -20.56
C ASN A 417 0.51 6.95 -21.51
N GLY A 418 1.21 5.84 -21.31
CA GLY A 418 2.40 5.40 -22.05
C GLY A 418 2.11 4.28 -23.03
N THR A 419 3.04 3.32 -23.12
CA THR A 419 2.83 2.11 -23.93
C THR A 419 2.29 0.98 -23.07
N PHE A 420 1.27 0.28 -23.56
CA PHE A 420 0.88 -1.02 -23.02
C PHE A 420 1.45 -2.15 -23.89
N GLU A 421 2.46 -2.88 -23.41
CA GLU A 421 3.04 -4.02 -24.13
C GLU A 421 2.60 -5.36 -23.53
N ILE A 422 2.22 -6.30 -24.40
CA ILE A 422 1.98 -7.70 -24.01
C ILE A 422 2.93 -8.65 -24.76
N THR A 423 3.67 -9.45 -24.00
CA THR A 423 4.70 -10.38 -24.52
C THR A 423 4.52 -11.82 -24.05
N GLY A 424 3.61 -12.05 -23.09
CA GLY A 424 3.33 -13.36 -22.53
C GLY A 424 2.09 -13.35 -21.63
N GLY A 425 1.74 -14.51 -21.07
CA GLY A 425 0.64 -14.65 -20.13
C GLY A 425 -0.75 -14.77 -20.77
N THR A 426 -1.78 -14.70 -19.94
CA THR A 426 -3.19 -14.62 -20.36
C THR A 426 -3.83 -13.40 -19.74
N LEU A 427 -4.49 -12.59 -20.57
CA LEU A 427 -5.27 -11.42 -20.15
C LEU A 427 -6.71 -11.59 -20.60
N VAL A 428 -7.64 -11.36 -19.68
CA VAL A 428 -9.03 -11.00 -20.02
C VAL A 428 -9.40 -9.74 -19.24
N ALA A 429 -9.86 -8.70 -19.93
CA ALA A 429 -10.32 -7.47 -19.33
C ALA A 429 -11.67 -7.10 -19.94
N ALA A 430 -12.70 -6.98 -19.11
CA ALA A 430 -14.04 -6.65 -19.56
C ALA A 430 -14.62 -5.49 -18.75
N GLY A 431 -14.97 -4.41 -19.44
CA GLY A 431 -15.45 -3.19 -18.81
C GLY A 431 -16.22 -2.29 -19.75
N SER A 432 -16.24 -1.00 -19.43
CA SER A 432 -16.84 0.07 -20.23
C SER A 432 -16.15 0.21 -21.60
N SER A 433 -16.88 0.70 -22.61
CA SER A 433 -16.34 1.04 -23.93
C SER A 433 -15.99 2.53 -24.08
N GLY A 434 -16.21 3.34 -23.04
CA GLY A 434 -16.05 4.79 -23.08
C GLY A 434 -14.59 5.23 -23.21
N MET A 435 -13.75 4.69 -22.34
CA MET A 435 -12.29 4.87 -22.30
C MET A 435 -11.58 3.53 -22.57
N ALA A 436 -12.13 2.71 -23.47
CA ALA A 436 -11.57 1.39 -23.72
C ALA A 436 -10.22 1.47 -24.44
N GLU A 437 -9.18 1.02 -23.76
CA GLU A 437 -7.84 0.90 -24.31
C GLU A 437 -7.55 -0.50 -24.87
N ALA A 438 -6.48 -0.60 -25.65
CA ALA A 438 -6.01 -1.85 -26.22
C ALA A 438 -4.48 -1.91 -26.08
N PRO A 439 -3.89 -3.13 -26.00
CA PRO A 439 -2.45 -3.26 -26.05
C PRO A 439 -1.86 -2.64 -27.32
N SER A 440 -0.60 -2.23 -27.23
CA SER A 440 0.14 -1.63 -28.34
C SER A 440 0.28 -2.61 -29.51
N THR A 441 0.26 -2.10 -30.74
CA THR A 441 0.41 -2.92 -31.95
C THR A 441 1.77 -3.60 -32.08
N ASP A 442 2.78 -3.09 -31.38
CA ASP A 442 4.14 -3.63 -31.36
C ASP A 442 4.30 -4.77 -30.32
N SER A 443 3.24 -5.09 -29.57
CA SER A 443 3.17 -6.26 -28.69
C SER A 443 3.51 -7.54 -29.45
N SER A 444 4.39 -8.36 -28.88
CA SER A 444 4.83 -9.61 -29.53
C SER A 444 3.83 -10.76 -29.37
N GLN A 445 2.98 -10.72 -28.33
CA GLN A 445 1.85 -11.63 -28.17
C GLN A 445 0.60 -11.03 -28.82
N GLY A 446 -0.19 -11.86 -29.53
CA GLY A 446 -1.43 -11.40 -30.14
C GLY A 446 -2.48 -11.02 -29.10
N TRP A 447 -3.30 -10.03 -29.43
CA TRP A 447 -4.40 -9.57 -28.60
C TRP A 447 -5.63 -9.24 -29.45
N LEU A 448 -6.80 -9.28 -28.84
CA LEU A 448 -8.10 -8.97 -29.41
C LEU A 448 -8.72 -7.82 -28.61
N GLN A 449 -9.42 -6.92 -29.29
CA GLN A 449 -10.35 -5.98 -28.66
C GLN A 449 -11.70 -6.08 -29.37
N ALA A 450 -12.78 -6.17 -28.61
CA ALA A 450 -14.15 -6.16 -29.10
C ALA A 450 -14.99 -5.15 -28.33
N SER A 451 -15.41 -4.08 -29.01
CA SER A 451 -16.36 -3.09 -28.48
C SER A 451 -17.77 -3.33 -29.02
N PHE A 452 -18.78 -3.13 -28.16
CA PHE A 452 -20.19 -3.41 -28.46
C PHE A 452 -21.04 -2.14 -28.31
N ASP A 453 -22.02 -1.96 -29.21
CA ASP A 453 -22.95 -0.81 -29.19
C ASP A 453 -23.87 -0.79 -27.96
N SER A 454 -24.01 -1.94 -27.28
CA SER A 454 -24.83 -2.09 -26.07
C SER A 454 -24.10 -2.92 -25.03
N GLY A 455 -24.32 -2.59 -23.75
CA GLY A 455 -23.79 -3.37 -22.63
C GLY A 455 -24.45 -4.74 -22.48
N TYR A 456 -23.63 -5.74 -22.17
CA TYR A 456 -24.04 -7.07 -21.74
C TYR A 456 -24.09 -7.13 -20.21
N ALA A 457 -25.03 -7.91 -19.68
CA ALA A 457 -25.25 -7.98 -18.23
C ALA A 457 -24.18 -8.80 -17.52
N ALA A 458 -24.00 -8.54 -16.23
CA ALA A 458 -23.29 -9.46 -15.34
C ALA A 458 -23.89 -10.88 -15.45
N GLY A 459 -23.02 -11.88 -15.44
CA GLY A 459 -23.34 -13.29 -15.66
C GLY A 459 -23.39 -13.73 -17.12
N THR A 460 -23.29 -12.80 -18.09
CA THR A 460 -23.11 -13.18 -19.50
C THR A 460 -21.75 -13.85 -19.69
N VAL A 461 -21.75 -15.00 -20.36
CA VAL A 461 -20.54 -15.68 -20.79
C VAL A 461 -20.14 -15.13 -22.16
N ILE A 462 -18.99 -14.47 -22.27
CA ILE A 462 -18.39 -14.07 -23.56
C ILE A 462 -17.29 -15.06 -23.94
N GLN A 463 -17.21 -15.42 -25.21
CA GLN A 463 -16.27 -16.41 -25.70
C GLN A 463 -15.49 -15.91 -26.91
N VAL A 464 -14.21 -16.26 -26.94
CA VAL A 464 -13.30 -16.06 -28.07
C VAL A 464 -13.13 -17.38 -28.79
N VAL A 465 -13.42 -17.40 -30.08
CA VAL A 465 -13.46 -18.63 -30.89
C VAL A 465 -12.64 -18.48 -32.16
N ARG A 466 -11.87 -19.51 -32.53
CA ARG A 466 -11.16 -19.59 -33.82
C ARG A 466 -11.39 -20.97 -34.43
N ASP A 467 -11.79 -21.01 -35.70
CA ASP A 467 -12.00 -22.26 -36.45
C ASP A 467 -12.90 -23.30 -35.75
N GLY A 468 -13.88 -22.82 -34.98
CA GLY A 468 -14.80 -23.65 -34.19
C GLY A 468 -14.27 -24.13 -32.84
N GLU A 469 -13.04 -23.78 -32.48
CA GLU A 469 -12.45 -24.02 -31.16
C GLU A 469 -12.65 -22.79 -30.26
N VAL A 470 -13.21 -23.01 -29.06
CA VAL A 470 -13.33 -21.97 -28.03
C VAL A 470 -11.99 -21.85 -27.31
N LEU A 471 -11.32 -20.70 -27.45
CA LEU A 471 -10.03 -20.43 -26.81
C LEU A 471 -10.22 -19.98 -25.35
N ALA A 472 -11.22 -19.14 -25.11
CA ALA A 472 -11.56 -18.64 -23.79
C ALA A 472 -13.08 -18.45 -23.65
N SER A 473 -13.59 -18.71 -22.45
CA SER A 473 -14.92 -18.36 -21.98
C SER A 473 -14.77 -17.53 -20.72
N PHE A 474 -15.32 -16.33 -20.70
CA PHE A 474 -15.29 -15.45 -19.53
C PHE A 474 -16.71 -15.14 -19.07
N THR A 475 -17.02 -15.50 -17.82
CA THR A 475 -18.29 -15.15 -17.19
C THR A 475 -18.12 -13.81 -16.48
N ALA A 476 -18.62 -12.73 -17.09
CA ALA A 476 -18.41 -11.38 -16.56
C ALA A 476 -19.12 -11.19 -15.20
N SER A 477 -18.42 -10.65 -14.20
CA SER A 477 -19.04 -10.29 -12.90
C SER A 477 -19.79 -8.96 -12.95
N LYS A 478 -19.43 -8.09 -13.90
CA LYS A 478 -19.99 -6.74 -14.11
C LYS A 478 -20.64 -6.60 -15.49
N VAL A 479 -21.42 -5.53 -15.65
CA VAL A 479 -21.88 -5.09 -16.97
C VAL A 479 -20.67 -4.68 -17.79
N PHE A 480 -20.58 -5.13 -19.05
CA PHE A 480 -19.46 -4.78 -19.93
C PHE A 480 -19.95 -4.41 -21.33
N SER A 481 -19.19 -3.57 -22.02
CA SER A 481 -19.39 -3.22 -23.43
C SER A 481 -18.08 -3.23 -24.22
N ASN A 482 -16.98 -3.60 -23.57
CA ASN A 482 -15.69 -3.87 -24.19
C ASN A 482 -15.10 -5.17 -23.62
N LEU A 483 -14.36 -5.88 -24.45
CA LEU A 483 -13.53 -7.02 -24.08
C LEU A 483 -12.14 -6.83 -24.70
N VAL A 484 -11.09 -6.94 -23.89
CA VAL A 484 -9.72 -7.19 -24.34
C VAL A 484 -9.34 -8.61 -23.93
N PHE A 485 -8.75 -9.35 -24.87
CA PHE A 485 -8.26 -10.71 -24.61
C PHE A 485 -6.89 -10.93 -25.26
N SER A 486 -5.96 -11.56 -24.54
CA SER A 486 -4.68 -12.00 -25.08
C SER A 486 -4.28 -13.34 -24.49
N SER A 487 -3.70 -14.20 -25.31
CA SER A 487 -3.06 -15.44 -24.87
C SER A 487 -2.04 -15.89 -25.92
N ALA A 488 -1.23 -16.90 -25.58
CA ALA A 488 -0.30 -17.52 -26.52
C ALA A 488 -0.98 -18.14 -27.76
N ASP A 489 -2.29 -18.40 -27.70
CA ASP A 489 -3.06 -18.97 -28.82
C ASP A 489 -3.61 -17.91 -29.79
N VAL A 490 -3.50 -16.62 -29.42
CA VAL A 490 -3.88 -15.49 -30.27
C VAL A 490 -2.70 -15.09 -31.16
N THR A 491 -2.92 -15.18 -32.47
CA THR A 491 -1.95 -14.81 -33.50
C THR A 491 -2.38 -13.55 -34.22
N ALA A 492 -1.51 -12.52 -34.22
CA ALA A 492 -1.76 -11.24 -34.86
C ALA A 492 -2.11 -11.38 -36.36
N GLY A 493 -3.08 -10.59 -36.82
CA GLY A 493 -3.60 -10.62 -38.19
C GLY A 493 -4.59 -11.74 -38.51
N GLU A 494 -4.81 -12.70 -37.60
CA GLU A 494 -5.87 -13.70 -37.74
C GLU A 494 -7.22 -13.16 -37.28
N THR A 495 -8.30 -13.77 -37.78
CA THR A 495 -9.69 -13.39 -37.43
C THR A 495 -10.25 -14.35 -36.38
N TYR A 496 -10.91 -13.78 -35.38
CA TYR A 496 -11.53 -14.49 -34.27
C TYR A 496 -13.02 -14.14 -34.20
N GLU A 497 -13.85 -15.11 -33.84
CA GLU A 497 -15.27 -14.91 -33.61
C GLU A 497 -15.54 -14.60 -32.14
N ILE A 498 -16.42 -13.65 -31.90
CA ILE A 498 -16.90 -13.33 -30.55
C ILE A 498 -18.30 -13.89 -30.39
N TRP A 499 -18.50 -14.67 -29.34
CA TRP A 499 -19.77 -15.33 -29.01
C TRP A 499 -20.23 -14.95 -27.61
N VAL A 500 -21.53 -15.01 -27.36
CA VAL A 500 -22.12 -14.89 -26.02
C VAL A 500 -23.06 -16.04 -25.70
N ASP A 501 -23.29 -16.26 -24.40
CA ASP A 501 -24.25 -17.23 -23.84
C ASP A 501 -23.97 -18.69 -24.22
N GLY A 502 -22.74 -19.00 -24.63
CA GLY A 502 -22.24 -20.37 -24.67
C GLY A 502 -21.95 -20.92 -23.27
N SER A 503 -21.33 -22.09 -23.22
CA SER A 503 -20.99 -22.76 -21.96
C SER A 503 -19.47 -22.83 -21.74
N PRO A 504 -18.95 -22.38 -20.58
CA PRO A 504 -17.54 -22.57 -20.24
C PRO A 504 -17.25 -24.04 -19.93
N ALA A 505 -15.99 -24.45 -20.09
CA ALA A 505 -15.51 -25.77 -19.70
C ALA A 505 -14.17 -25.67 -18.97
N GLY A 506 -13.95 -26.55 -17.98
CA GLY A 506 -12.75 -26.53 -17.14
C GLY A 506 -12.93 -25.76 -15.83
N GLU A 507 -11.83 -25.68 -15.06
CA GLU A 507 -11.77 -24.82 -13.86
C GLU A 507 -11.68 -23.36 -14.28
N ALA A 508 -12.40 -22.49 -13.56
CA ALA A 508 -12.44 -21.07 -13.84
C ALA A 508 -11.61 -20.28 -12.82
N THR A 509 -10.84 -19.30 -13.29
CA THR A 509 -10.17 -18.28 -12.48
C THR A 509 -10.97 -17.00 -12.60
N ALA A 510 -11.68 -16.59 -11.54
CA ALA A 510 -12.54 -15.40 -11.54
C ALA A 510 -13.46 -15.28 -12.78
N GLY A 511 -14.07 -16.41 -13.18
CA GLY A 511 -14.96 -16.47 -14.34
C GLY A 511 -14.28 -16.77 -15.69
N LEU A 512 -12.95 -16.67 -15.79
CA LEU A 512 -12.18 -17.08 -16.96
C LEU A 512 -11.93 -18.59 -16.97
N ALA A 513 -12.40 -19.28 -18.00
CA ALA A 513 -12.10 -20.67 -18.29
C ALA A 513 -11.52 -20.78 -19.71
N LEU A 514 -10.43 -21.55 -19.87
CA LEU A 514 -9.86 -21.81 -21.19
C LEU A 514 -10.60 -22.99 -21.83
N GLY A 515 -11.41 -22.70 -22.85
CA GLY A 515 -12.30 -23.67 -23.49
C GLY A 515 -13.78 -23.47 -23.22
N GLY A 516 -14.60 -24.32 -23.83
CA GLY A 516 -16.05 -24.27 -23.73
C GLY A 516 -16.75 -24.86 -24.95
N SER A 517 -18.05 -24.60 -25.06
CA SER A 517 -18.84 -24.85 -26.25
C SER A 517 -19.66 -23.61 -26.60
N THR A 518 -19.81 -23.35 -27.89
CA THR A 518 -20.72 -22.33 -28.44
C THR A 518 -22.16 -22.83 -28.55
N ASP A 519 -22.44 -24.07 -28.15
CA ASP A 519 -23.80 -24.63 -28.15
C ASP A 519 -24.77 -23.77 -27.35
N GLY A 520 -25.83 -23.32 -28.00
CA GLY A 520 -26.83 -22.43 -27.40
C GLY A 520 -26.44 -20.95 -27.35
N GLY A 521 -25.19 -20.62 -27.71
CA GLY A 521 -24.69 -19.25 -27.79
C GLY A 521 -25.05 -18.54 -29.08
N THR A 522 -24.75 -17.24 -29.12
CA THR A 522 -24.96 -16.35 -30.27
C THR A 522 -23.65 -15.71 -30.70
N GLN A 523 -23.30 -15.82 -31.98
CA GLN A 523 -22.17 -15.09 -32.56
C GLN A 523 -22.52 -13.61 -32.70
N LEU A 524 -21.68 -12.75 -32.13
CA LEU A 524 -21.82 -11.29 -32.20
C LEU A 524 -21.12 -10.70 -33.42
N GLY A 525 -20.01 -11.30 -33.83
CA GLY A 525 -19.21 -10.81 -34.96
C GLY A 525 -17.82 -11.40 -34.95
N THR A 526 -16.91 -10.72 -35.65
CA THR A 526 -15.51 -11.09 -35.76
C THR A 526 -14.60 -9.91 -35.50
N VAL A 527 -13.42 -10.18 -34.94
CA VAL A 527 -12.34 -9.21 -34.71
C VAL A 527 -11.04 -9.73 -35.32
N THR A 528 -10.15 -8.83 -35.71
CA THR A 528 -8.79 -9.18 -36.18
C THR A 528 -7.81 -8.94 -35.05
N ALA A 529 -6.94 -9.91 -34.76
CA ALA A 529 -5.93 -9.74 -33.73
C ALA A 529 -4.90 -8.66 -34.08
N GLY A 530 -4.54 -7.82 -33.11
CA GLY A 530 -3.62 -6.70 -33.27
C GLY A 530 -4.23 -5.44 -33.88
N GLU A 531 -5.55 -5.42 -34.12
CA GLU A 531 -6.29 -4.24 -34.57
C GLU A 531 -7.22 -3.77 -33.44
N SER A 532 -7.11 -2.50 -33.06
CA SER A 532 -8.06 -1.92 -32.11
C SER A 532 -9.42 -1.78 -32.80
N SER A 533 -10.49 -2.22 -32.13
CA SER A 533 -11.84 -2.00 -32.61
C SER A 533 -12.23 -0.57 -32.30
N GLY A 534 -11.65 0.39 -33.04
CA GLY A 534 -11.85 1.81 -32.81
C GLY A 534 -13.33 2.15 -32.71
N GLY A 535 -13.75 2.59 -31.52
CA GLY A 535 -14.92 3.45 -31.40
C GLY A 535 -14.72 4.61 -32.38
N GLN A 536 -15.71 4.84 -33.23
CA GLN A 536 -15.67 5.94 -34.18
C GLN A 536 -15.41 7.24 -33.42
N GLY A 537 -14.19 7.78 -33.55
CA GLY A 537 -13.89 9.14 -33.17
C GLY A 537 -15.02 10.03 -33.69
N GLY A 538 -15.59 10.82 -32.77
CA GLY A 538 -16.76 11.65 -33.03
C GLY A 538 -16.66 12.41 -34.35
N PRO A 539 -17.79 12.69 -35.02
CA PRO A 539 -17.80 13.18 -36.39
C PRO A 539 -16.91 14.41 -36.52
N GLY A 540 -15.81 14.24 -37.27
CA GLY A 540 -15.01 15.33 -37.79
C GLY A 540 -15.97 16.37 -38.35
N GLN A 541 -15.90 17.56 -37.77
CA GLN A 541 -16.73 18.69 -38.13
C GLN A 541 -16.38 19.05 -39.57
N GLY A 542 -17.11 18.45 -40.51
CA GLY A 542 -16.99 18.70 -41.93
C GLY A 542 -17.22 20.18 -42.18
N GLY A 543 -16.15 20.85 -42.61
CA GLY A 543 -16.22 22.20 -43.13
C GLY A 543 -17.27 22.28 -44.23
N GLY A 544 -18.41 22.91 -43.92
CA GLY A 544 -19.37 23.39 -44.91
C GLY A 544 -18.91 24.74 -45.47
N PRO A 545 -18.90 24.94 -46.79
CA PRO A 545 -18.46 26.19 -47.40
C PRO A 545 -19.46 27.32 -47.12
N GLY A 546 -18.91 28.53 -46.96
CA GLY A 546 -19.66 29.68 -46.50
C GLY A 546 -20.71 30.25 -47.45
N SER A 547 -21.52 31.12 -46.84
CA SER A 547 -22.11 32.33 -47.42
C SER A 547 -22.50 33.27 -46.29
#